data_AF-A0A1E2WNS4-F1
#
_entry.id   AF-A0A1E2WNS4-F1
#
_cell.length_a   1.000
_cell.length_b   1.000
_cell.length_c   1.000
_cell.angle_alpha   90.00
_cell.angle_beta   90.00
_cell.angle_gamma   90.00
#
_symmetry.space_group_name_H-M   'P 1'
#
loop_
_entity.id
_entity.type
_entity.pdbx_description
1 polymer ?
#
loop_
_entity_poly.entity_id
_entity_poly.type
_entity_poly.pdbx_seq_one_letter_code
_entity_poly.pdbx_strand_id
1 'polypeptide(L)'
;MTATITRPKSKKAVANKQQSPYKRLHVIIPIEDMLWASQQKPSVTQLWQECWTADPYGSRWMPLTSALGYSTFISAKKILSDSGLFIFTSVFN
;
A
#
# COMPACT_ATOMS: atom_id res chain seq x y z
N MET A 1 -5.61 -50.22 -21.02
CA MET A 1 -4.44 -50.16 -20.10
C MET A 1 -4.60 -48.91 -19.25
N THR A 2 -4.82 -49.07 -17.94
CA THR A 2 -5.19 -47.99 -17.02
C THR A 2 -3.92 -47.36 -16.42
N ALA A 3 -3.68 -46.08 -16.68
CA ALA A 3 -2.47 -45.38 -16.23
C ALA A 3 -2.62 -44.91 -14.77
N THR A 4 -1.82 -45.50 -13.87
CA THR A 4 -1.72 -45.11 -12.46
C THR A 4 -0.91 -43.81 -12.34
N ILE A 5 -1.56 -42.69 -12.03
CA ILE A 5 -0.88 -41.42 -11.72
C ILE A 5 -0.34 -41.47 -10.30
N THR A 6 0.98 -41.64 -10.17
CA THR A 6 1.69 -41.53 -8.88
C THR A 6 1.84 -40.06 -8.52
N ARG A 7 1.14 -39.58 -7.47
CA ARG A 7 1.34 -38.22 -6.95
C ARG A 7 2.78 -38.07 -6.43
N PRO A 8 3.52 -37.02 -6.80
CA PRO A 8 4.82 -36.74 -6.20
C PRO A 8 4.63 -36.36 -4.72
N LYS A 9 5.35 -37.10 -3.87
CA LYS A 9 5.47 -36.88 -2.42
C LYS A 9 5.88 -35.43 -2.18
N SER A 10 5.05 -34.67 -1.46
CA SER A 10 5.32 -33.27 -1.10
C SER A 10 6.67 -33.17 -0.37
N LYS A 11 7.71 -32.74 -1.08
CA LYS A 11 8.92 -32.18 -0.49
C LYS A 11 8.75 -30.68 -0.52
N LYS A 12 8.33 -30.10 0.60
CA LYS A 12 8.68 -28.74 1.00
C LYS A 12 8.41 -28.64 2.49
N ALA A 13 9.39 -29.09 3.27
CA ALA A 13 9.68 -28.38 4.50
C ALA A 13 9.81 -26.91 4.09
N VAL A 14 8.86 -26.09 4.53
CA VAL A 14 8.92 -24.65 4.33
C VAL A 14 10.06 -24.20 5.22
N ALA A 15 11.28 -24.28 4.69
CA ALA A 15 12.40 -23.56 5.24
C ALA A 15 11.91 -22.13 5.35
N ASN A 16 11.74 -21.68 6.58
CA ASN A 16 11.46 -20.31 6.94
C ASN A 16 12.67 -19.50 6.47
N LYS A 17 12.70 -19.18 5.17
CA LYS A 17 13.70 -18.29 4.60
C LYS A 17 13.42 -16.97 5.28
N GLN A 18 14.14 -16.69 6.36
CA GLN A 18 14.19 -15.37 6.98
C GLN A 18 14.32 -14.38 5.83
N GLN A 19 13.27 -13.60 5.62
CA GLN A 19 13.23 -12.57 4.61
C GLN A 19 14.50 -11.75 4.80
N SER A 20 15.38 -11.69 3.79
CA SER A 20 16.64 -10.95 3.90
C SER A 20 16.33 -9.55 4.42
N PRO A 21 17.12 -8.98 5.34
CA PRO A 21 16.85 -7.67 5.96
C PRO A 21 16.72 -6.51 4.94
N TYR A 22 17.12 -6.77 3.69
CA TYR A 22 17.08 -5.87 2.56
C TYR A 22 15.82 -5.97 1.69
N LYS A 23 14.92 -6.93 1.93
CA LYS A 23 13.60 -7.00 1.26
C LYS A 23 12.57 -6.20 2.04
N ARG A 24 12.77 -4.88 2.07
CA ARG A 24 11.76 -3.94 2.57
C ARG A 24 10.71 -3.68 1.49
N LEU A 25 9.50 -3.36 1.91
CA LEU A 25 8.48 -2.84 1.01
C LEU A 25 9.02 -1.53 0.42
N HIS A 26 9.04 -1.44 -0.90
CA HIS A 26 9.51 -0.28 -1.63
C HIS A 26 8.43 0.16 -2.61
N VAL A 27 8.40 1.45 -2.88
CA VAL A 27 7.45 2.11 -3.76
C VAL A 27 8.25 2.99 -4.71
N ILE A 28 7.82 3.09 -5.95
CA ILE A 28 8.38 4.03 -6.92
C ILE A 28 7.46 5.25 -6.94
N ILE A 29 8.00 6.39 -6.52
CA ILE A 29 7.25 7.65 -6.41
C ILE A 29 7.97 8.69 -7.28
N PRO A 30 7.27 9.45 -8.13
CA PRO A 30 7.84 10.60 -8.82
C PRO A 30 8.50 11.57 -7.82
N ILE A 31 9.68 12.09 -8.16
CA ILE A 31 10.43 12.96 -7.24
C ILE A 31 9.65 14.24 -6.90
N GLU A 32 8.88 14.76 -7.85
CA GLU A 32 8.05 15.96 -7.67
C GLU A 32 6.97 15.74 -6.60
N ASP A 33 6.30 14.58 -6.61
CA ASP A 33 5.27 14.23 -5.63
C ASP A 33 5.85 14.08 -4.22
N MET A 34 7.04 13.49 -4.13
CA MET A 34 7.77 13.36 -2.86
C MET A 34 8.18 14.73 -2.31
N LEU A 35 8.74 15.60 -3.16
CA LEU A 35 9.12 16.95 -2.78
C LEU A 35 7.91 17.79 -2.37
N TRP A 36 6.79 17.66 -3.08
CA TRP A 36 5.53 18.29 -2.72
C TRP A 36 5.03 17.81 -1.35
N ALA A 37 5.03 16.49 -1.11
CA ALA A 37 4.54 15.90 0.14
C ALA A 37 5.40 16.30 1.35
N SER A 38 6.70 16.54 1.13
CA SER A 38 7.64 16.99 2.18
C SER A 38 7.36 18.41 2.67
N GLN A 39 6.68 19.23 1.87
CA GLN A 39 6.32 20.62 2.20
C GLN A 39 4.94 20.75 2.84
N GLN A 40 4.18 19.64 2.96
CA GLN A 40 2.84 19.66 3.52
C GLN A 40 2.81 19.61 5.05
N LYS A 41 1.62 19.85 5.61
CA LYS A 41 1.38 19.67 7.06
C LYS A 41 1.57 18.20 7.45
N PRO A 42 2.00 17.89 8.69
CA PRO A 42 2.26 16.52 9.13
C PRO A 42 1.10 15.54 8.89
N SER A 43 -0.15 15.98 9.03
CA SER A 43 -1.33 15.16 8.77
C SER A 43 -1.47 14.76 7.30
N VAL A 44 -1.15 15.64 6.36
CA VAL A 44 -1.18 15.36 4.93
C VAL A 44 -0.06 14.40 4.57
N THR A 45 1.15 14.65 5.08
CA THR A 45 2.30 13.77 4.85
C THR A 45 2.06 12.38 5.44
N GLN A 46 1.46 12.27 6.63
CA GLN A 46 1.08 10.98 7.22
C GLN A 46 0.08 10.24 6.33
N LEU A 47 -1.00 10.91 5.91
CA LEU A 47 -2.01 10.28 5.06
C LEU A 47 -1.43 9.85 3.69
N TRP A 48 -0.54 10.67 3.12
CA TRP A 48 0.18 10.34 1.89
C TRP A 48 1.04 9.07 2.05
N GLN A 49 1.74 8.90 3.17
CA GLN A 49 2.49 7.69 3.48
C GLN A 49 1.58 6.47 3.68
N GLU A 50 0.46 6.65 4.36
CA GLU A 50 -0.55 5.59 4.56
C GLU A 50 -1.10 5.12 3.21
N CYS A 51 -1.39 6.03 2.28
CA CYS A 51 -1.84 5.70 0.93
C CYS A 51 -0.81 4.89 0.13
N TRP A 52 0.45 5.31 0.09
CA TRP A 52 1.52 4.57 -0.60
C TRP A 52 1.84 3.22 0.06
N THR A 53 1.66 3.11 1.37
CA THR A 53 1.81 1.84 2.08
C THR A 53 0.66 0.89 1.76
N ALA A 54 -0.56 1.41 1.59
CA ALA A 54 -1.74 0.63 1.24
C ALA A 54 -1.72 0.14 -0.21
N ASP A 55 -1.33 0.99 -1.17
CA ASP A 55 -1.18 0.62 -2.58
C ASP A 55 0.20 1.00 -3.14
N PRO A 56 1.23 0.16 -2.92
CA PRO A 56 2.58 0.43 -3.42
C PRO A 56 2.71 0.39 -4.95
N TYR A 57 1.69 -0.09 -5.66
CA TYR A 57 1.71 -0.25 -7.12
C TYR A 57 0.65 0.62 -7.85
N GLY A 58 -0.16 1.39 -7.12
CA GLY A 58 -1.14 2.33 -7.66
C GLY A 58 -2.21 1.72 -8.58
N SER A 59 -2.50 0.43 -8.44
CA SER A 59 -3.29 -0.32 -9.42
C SER A 59 -4.60 -0.88 -8.89
N ARG A 60 -4.93 -0.69 -7.60
CA ARG A 60 -6.11 -1.31 -6.97
C ARG A 60 -6.77 -0.39 -5.97
N TRP A 61 -8.10 -0.54 -5.84
CA TRP A 61 -8.83 0.05 -4.72
C TRP A 61 -8.44 -0.66 -3.42
N MET A 62 -7.57 -0.05 -2.63
CA MET A 62 -7.11 -0.61 -1.36
C MET A 62 -7.82 0.05 -0.17
N PRO A 63 -8.18 -0.73 0.86
CA PRO A 63 -8.75 -0.16 2.08
C PRO A 63 -7.69 0.69 2.78
N LEU A 64 -8.06 1.92 3.14
CA LEU A 64 -7.19 2.84 3.84
C LEU A 64 -7.56 2.86 5.33
N THR A 65 -6.58 2.58 6.17
CA THR A 65 -6.71 2.74 7.63
C THR A 65 -5.79 3.89 8.05
N SER A 66 -6.35 4.86 8.75
CA SER A 66 -5.62 6.04 9.21
C SER A 66 -5.75 6.21 10.72
N ALA A 67 -4.66 6.62 11.37
CA ALA A 67 -4.69 6.99 12.79
C ALA A 67 -5.14 8.44 13.02
N LEU A 68 -5.39 9.20 11.95
CA LEU A 68 -5.83 10.59 12.03
C LEU A 68 -7.26 10.70 12.59
N GLY A 69 -7.48 11.71 13.44
CA GLY A 69 -8.82 12.10 13.85
C GLY A 69 -9.68 12.52 12.64
N TYR A 70 -11.00 12.31 12.72
CA TYR A 70 -11.91 12.44 11.58
C TYR A 70 -11.80 13.78 10.82
N SER A 71 -11.85 14.93 11.52
CA SER A 71 -11.76 16.25 10.88
C SER A 71 -10.41 16.48 10.18
N THR A 72 -9.33 16.04 10.81
CA THR A 72 -7.97 16.09 10.26
C THR A 72 -7.85 15.19 9.03
N PHE A 73 -8.39 13.97 9.10
CA PHE A 73 -8.43 13.03 7.98
C PHE A 73 -9.18 13.63 6.79
N ILE A 74 -10.38 14.19 6.98
CA ILE A 74 -11.16 14.81 5.90
C ILE A 74 -10.40 15.96 5.25
N SER A 75 -9.74 16.80 6.06
CA SER A 75 -8.94 17.93 5.56
C SER A 75 -7.72 17.46 4.75
N ALA A 76 -6.99 16.46 5.27
CA ALA A 76 -5.82 15.90 4.59
C ALA A 76 -6.21 15.17 3.30
N LYS A 77 -7.28 14.38 3.34
CA LYS A 77 -7.87 13.68 2.19
C LYS A 77 -8.22 14.67 1.09
N LYS A 78 -8.86 15.79 1.43
CA LYS A 78 -9.21 16.84 0.46
C LYS A 78 -7.97 17.39 -0.23
N ILE A 79 -6.91 17.72 0.51
CA ILE A 79 -5.67 18.25 -0.06
C ILE A 79 -5.02 17.24 -1.02
N LEU A 80 -5.00 15.94 -0.66
CA LEU A 80 -4.45 14.88 -1.52
C LEU A 80 -5.29 14.62 -2.78
N SER A 81 -6.61 14.75 -2.69
CA SER A 81 -7.50 14.70 -3.86
C SER A 81 -7.28 15.91 -4.77
N ASP A 82 -7.25 17.11 -4.20
CA ASP A 82 -7.14 18.38 -4.94
C ASP A 82 -5.76 18.50 -5.62
N SER A 83 -4.71 17.87 -5.08
CA SER A 83 -3.39 17.80 -5.72
C SER A 83 -3.31 16.77 -6.86
N GLY A 84 -4.35 15.95 -7.06
CA GLY A 84 -4.37 14.91 -8.08
C GLY A 84 -3.52 13.68 -7.76
N LEU A 85 -2.97 13.57 -6.55
CA LEU A 85 -2.11 12.45 -6.16
C LEU A 85 -2.90 11.18 -5.86
N PHE A 86 -4.10 11.32 -5.29
CA PHE A 86 -4.92 10.17 -4.90
C PHE A 86 -6.39 10.38 -5.20
N ILE A 87 -7.06 9.30 -5.59
CA ILE A 87 -8.51 9.24 -5.72
C ILE A 87 -9.05 8.40 -4.58
N PHE A 88 -10.00 8.95 -3.84
CA PHE A 88 -10.63 8.26 -2.72
C PHE A 88 -12.09 7.96 -3.06
N THR A 89 -12.48 6.70 -2.93
CA THR A 89 -13.88 6.28 -2.98
C THR A 89 -14.37 5.90 -1.59
N SER A 90 -15.64 6.12 -1.32
CA SER A 90 -16.30 5.60 -0.12
C SER A 90 -17.01 4.30 -0.52
N VAL A 91 -16.58 3.17 0.03
CA VAL A 91 -17.35 1.92 -0.05
C VAL A 91 -18.18 1.85 1.22
N PHE A 92 -19.47 2.16 1.11
CA PHE A 92 -20.45 1.83 2.13
C PHE A 92 -20.84 0.37 1.93
N ASN A 93 -20.55 -0.48 2.92
CA ASN A 93 -21.14 -1.81 3.04
C ASN A 93 -22.35 -1.74 3.97
#